data_AF-X0B0U6-F1
#
_entry.id   AF-X0B0U6-F1
#
_cell.length_a   1.000
_cell.length_b   1.000
_cell.length_c   1.000
_cell.angle_alpha   90.00
_cell.angle_beta   90.00
_cell.angle_gamma   90.00
#
_symmetry.space_group_name_H-M   'P 1'
#
loop_
_entity.id
_entity.type
_entity.pdbx_description
1 polymer ?
#
loop_
_entity_poly.entity_id
_entity_poly.type
_entity_poly.pdbx_seq_one_letter_code
_entity_poly.pdbx_strand_id
1 'polypeptide(L)'
;MSGEAISSLLSSCDESAGQDCTSPFPYSSLQQHFDLVKDFPEVSNYLEFGQLSRLVLMEDQDKVKEFLEKYPSSINEINYLGQTPVHIAVQTQNATILRVLVNHADRRVLNTKDNNGHYAVDHAADALCHARKPGKEPGSKVCNGCEVLNVLLRSESAIFTLSVQRAIQLPCSYAIPSCIEGQKNIIRCLALRRKELKTLAQRELTPAERQNLKFCQAGILDQNAAQTQRFLEAKECHVPMHLKVYDNAESPEDSKSIYTLISHGEVAESALQSGFLMPMTLFDDIFRLLAEGLNSRSSGLRHKNFLFSSYICWLVDHGWDLHSTVLNLGGRTTTAHYLMAYLGRSRWSFKLGNSVPLSPKVSSIIFEEDNVDDCRCQCSPKGCTPLTKFLAVINRKQAWVLKFGISQTISSVLKHFEYLYDLLGHVGYNLAKEHWIDSAAVRHFTFLILDLRHTCCCIGDTIGQEASGPLSTGDRHEIEEEDSSRLEQFEQLVTEFGRERGNYADLLSFAREYWAPKMEAVDRGIESYVLTETQRQSAEAAGVAWECYGPQLPPCGDSITVETEAEEVVSELEKVLRKLDEIATDPARPDLV
;
A
#
# COMPACT_ATOMS: atom_id res chain seq x y z
N MET A 1 4.61 7.51 31.19
CA MET A 1 5.57 8.51 30.69
C MET A 1 5.91 9.46 31.83
N SER A 2 7.15 9.94 31.94
CA SER A 2 7.48 11.00 32.91
C SER A 2 6.83 12.32 32.47
N GLY A 3 6.56 13.24 33.41
CA GLY A 3 6.02 14.56 33.08
C GLY A 3 6.90 15.34 32.07
N GLU A 4 8.21 15.10 32.09
CA GLU A 4 9.16 15.66 31.12
C GLU A 4 8.99 15.12 29.70
N ALA A 5 8.60 13.84 29.54
CA ALA A 5 8.32 13.27 28.22
C ALA A 5 7.02 13.82 27.62
N ILE A 6 6.01 14.11 28.45
CA ILE A 6 4.77 14.79 28.02
C ILE A 6 5.07 16.25 27.66
N SER A 7 5.86 16.95 28.48
CA SER A 7 6.25 18.35 28.21
C SER A 7 7.10 18.48 26.94
N SER A 8 7.98 17.52 26.65
CA SER A 8 8.80 17.48 25.41
C SER A 8 7.97 17.13 24.16
N LEU A 9 6.97 16.26 24.31
CA LEU A 9 6.03 15.93 23.21
C LEU A 9 5.05 17.07 22.91
N LEU A 10 4.82 17.96 23.89
CA LEU A 10 3.98 19.15 23.76
C LEU A 10 4.78 20.44 23.50
N SER A 11 6.09 20.51 23.75
CA SER A 11 6.91 21.67 23.39
C SER A 11 7.14 21.80 21.87
N SER A 12 6.87 20.74 21.10
CA SER A 12 6.72 20.83 19.64
C SER A 12 5.42 21.53 19.23
N CYS A 13 4.49 21.75 20.16
CA CYS A 13 3.24 22.49 19.97
C CYS A 13 3.36 23.98 20.31
N ASP A 14 4.57 24.50 20.57
CA ASP A 14 4.84 25.94 20.77
C ASP A 14 4.66 26.77 19.47
N GLU A 15 4.33 26.14 18.33
CA GLU A 15 3.82 26.85 17.15
C GLU A 15 2.34 27.21 17.33
N SER A 16 2.11 28.44 17.81
CA SER A 16 0.83 29.16 17.93
C SER A 16 -0.38 28.35 18.42
N ALA A 17 -0.69 28.49 19.71
CA ALA A 17 -1.96 28.13 20.33
C ALA A 17 -3.16 28.95 19.78
N GLY A 18 -3.48 28.73 18.51
CA GLY A 18 -4.64 29.25 17.79
C GLY A 18 -5.43 28.12 17.12
N GLN A 19 -6.41 28.46 16.28
CA GLN A 19 -7.29 27.53 15.55
C GLN A 19 -6.56 26.52 14.63
N ASP A 20 -5.23 26.55 14.59
CA ASP A 20 -4.36 25.76 13.73
C ASP A 20 -3.64 24.59 14.46
N CYS A 21 -3.91 24.37 15.76
CA CYS A 21 -3.36 23.21 16.47
C CYS A 21 -3.94 21.89 15.94
N THR A 22 -3.19 21.23 15.05
CA THR A 22 -3.46 19.87 14.59
C THR A 22 -2.95 18.83 15.60
N SER A 23 -3.48 17.60 15.53
CA SER A 23 -3.04 16.53 16.45
C SER A 23 -1.53 16.30 16.33
N PRO A 24 -0.73 16.39 17.42
CA PRO A 24 0.73 16.26 17.39
C PRO A 24 1.22 14.85 17.07
N PHE A 25 0.28 13.94 16.80
CA PHE A 25 0.53 12.54 16.56
C PHE A 25 0.28 12.19 15.08
N PRO A 26 1.30 12.34 14.23
CA PRO A 26 1.23 11.85 12.87
C PRO A 26 1.31 10.32 12.90
N TYR A 27 0.25 9.65 12.43
CA TYR A 27 0.21 8.21 12.11
C TYR A 27 0.08 7.17 13.24
N SER A 28 -0.16 7.55 14.50
CA SER A 28 -0.57 6.59 15.55
C SER A 28 -2.09 6.40 15.60
N SER A 29 -2.54 5.21 16.01
CA SER A 29 -3.98 4.94 16.15
C SER A 29 -4.61 5.93 17.13
N LEU A 30 -5.71 6.57 16.73
CA LEU A 30 -6.45 7.53 17.56
C LEU A 30 -6.78 6.98 18.96
N GLN A 31 -6.94 5.66 19.08
CA GLN A 31 -7.15 4.98 20.35
C GLN A 31 -5.94 5.11 21.31
N GLN A 32 -4.70 5.13 20.82
CA GLN A 32 -3.50 5.33 21.65
C GLN A 32 -3.46 6.73 22.28
N HIS A 33 -4.00 7.76 21.60
CA HIS A 33 -4.09 9.12 22.17
C HIS A 33 -5.13 9.19 23.28
N PHE A 34 -6.24 8.47 23.16
CA PHE A 34 -7.30 8.48 24.15
C PHE A 34 -7.05 7.52 25.31
N ASP A 35 -6.36 6.41 25.08
CA ASP A 35 -5.78 5.59 26.14
C ASP A 35 -4.80 6.45 26.96
N LEU A 36 -3.97 7.28 26.32
CA LEU A 36 -3.09 8.23 27.00
C LEU A 36 -3.89 9.26 27.84
N VAL A 37 -5.00 9.81 27.33
CA VAL A 37 -5.85 10.75 28.09
C VAL A 37 -6.57 10.06 29.25
N LYS A 38 -6.96 8.78 29.12
CA LYS A 38 -7.54 7.99 30.20
C LYS A 38 -6.51 7.65 31.28
N ASP A 39 -5.30 7.28 30.86
CA ASP A 39 -4.20 6.93 31.75
C ASP A 39 -3.61 8.16 32.46
N PHE A 40 -3.72 9.34 31.84
CA PHE A 40 -3.25 10.62 32.37
C PHE A 40 -4.33 11.72 32.22
N PRO A 41 -5.33 11.77 33.13
CA PRO A 41 -6.44 12.72 33.06
C PRO A 41 -6.01 14.20 33.01
N GLU A 42 -4.82 14.53 33.49
CA GLU A 42 -4.24 15.87 33.45
C GLU A 42 -4.09 16.37 32.01
N VAL A 43 -3.89 15.47 31.03
CA VAL A 43 -3.84 15.79 29.59
C VAL A 43 -5.14 16.46 29.12
N SER A 44 -6.29 16.11 29.72
CA SER A 44 -7.58 16.75 29.41
C SER A 44 -7.63 18.23 29.80
N ASN A 45 -6.80 18.69 30.75
CA ASN A 45 -6.66 20.11 31.08
C ASN A 45 -5.87 20.84 30.00
N TYR A 46 -4.80 20.23 29.50
CA TYR A 46 -3.95 20.81 28.45
C TYR A 46 -4.66 20.90 27.10
N LEU A 47 -5.56 19.96 26.79
CA LEU A 47 -6.37 19.99 25.57
C LEU A 47 -7.67 20.81 25.73
N GLU A 48 -7.88 21.47 26.87
CA GLU A 48 -9.09 22.23 27.20
C GLU A 48 -10.41 21.45 27.02
N PHE A 49 -10.48 20.24 27.57
CA PHE A 49 -11.73 19.51 27.56
C PHE A 49 -12.74 20.20 28.49
N GLY A 50 -13.88 20.58 27.94
CA GLY A 50 -15.02 21.05 28.73
C GLY A 50 -15.56 19.98 29.67
N GLN A 51 -16.44 20.39 30.58
CA GLN A 51 -16.92 19.51 31.66
C GLN A 51 -17.73 18.34 31.11
N LEU A 52 -18.57 18.55 30.09
CA LEU A 52 -19.29 17.46 29.44
C LEU A 52 -18.32 16.50 28.74
N SER A 53 -17.33 17.03 28.03
CA SER A 53 -16.31 16.23 27.33
C SER A 53 -15.52 15.34 28.31
N ARG A 54 -15.19 15.84 29.51
CA ARG A 54 -14.57 15.06 30.57
C ARG A 54 -15.49 13.97 31.11
N LEU A 55 -16.77 14.25 31.32
CA LEU A 55 -17.75 13.24 31.77
C LEU A 55 -17.92 12.12 30.73
N VAL A 56 -17.91 12.47 29.44
CA VAL A 56 -17.93 11.51 28.33
C VAL A 56 -16.70 10.59 28.36
N LEU A 57 -15.51 11.14 28.59
CA LEU A 57 -14.27 10.34 28.73
C LEU A 57 -14.33 9.33 29.87
N MET A 58 -14.95 9.72 30.99
CA MET A 58 -15.11 8.87 32.18
C MET A 58 -16.16 7.76 31.99
N GLU A 59 -16.84 7.71 30.83
CA GLU A 59 -17.86 6.72 30.48
C GLU A 59 -19.05 6.66 31.49
N ASP A 60 -19.36 7.75 32.19
CA ASP A 60 -20.44 7.83 33.18
C ASP A 60 -21.74 8.34 32.53
N GLN A 61 -22.55 7.40 32.02
CA GLN A 61 -23.78 7.71 31.27
C GLN A 61 -24.77 8.56 32.09
N ASP A 62 -24.99 8.23 33.35
CA ASP A 62 -26.00 8.89 34.18
C ASP A 62 -25.60 10.34 34.46
N LYS A 63 -24.32 10.59 34.78
CA LYS A 63 -23.81 11.96 34.95
C LYS A 63 -23.82 12.74 33.64
N VAL A 64 -23.50 12.12 32.50
CA VAL A 64 -23.59 12.80 31.20
C VAL A 64 -25.03 13.27 30.95
N LYS A 65 -26.01 12.40 31.22
CA LYS A 65 -27.43 12.74 31.04
C LYS A 65 -27.88 13.84 32.00
N GLU A 66 -27.61 13.71 33.30
CA GLU A 66 -27.94 14.71 34.30
C GLU A 66 -27.30 16.08 33.97
N PHE A 67 -26.04 16.07 33.54
CA PHE A 67 -25.32 17.29 33.20
C PHE A 67 -25.92 17.99 31.97
N LEU A 68 -26.32 17.24 30.94
CA LEU A 68 -26.99 17.79 29.76
C LEU A 68 -28.37 18.36 30.06
N GLU A 69 -29.13 17.71 30.94
CA GLU A 69 -30.43 18.22 31.39
C GLU A 69 -30.27 19.55 32.13
N LYS A 70 -29.20 19.70 32.92
CA LYS A 70 -28.91 20.92 33.67
C LYS A 70 -28.26 22.02 32.82
N TYR A 71 -27.39 21.66 31.89
CA TYR A 71 -26.63 22.57 31.04
C TYR A 71 -26.69 22.16 29.56
N PRO A 72 -27.83 22.31 28.88
CA PRO A 72 -28.00 21.85 27.50
C PRO A 72 -27.00 22.48 26.51
N SER A 73 -26.55 23.72 26.76
CA SER A 73 -25.58 24.42 25.91
C SER A 73 -24.20 23.76 25.87
N SER A 74 -23.85 22.95 26.88
CA SER A 74 -22.57 22.24 26.96
C SER A 74 -22.34 21.25 25.82
N ILE A 75 -23.40 20.83 25.10
CA ILE A 75 -23.27 20.01 23.88
C ILE A 75 -22.44 20.70 22.78
N ASN A 76 -22.30 22.03 22.85
CA ASN A 76 -21.51 22.86 21.93
C ASN A 76 -20.06 23.08 22.41
N GLU A 77 -19.60 22.40 23.46
CA GLU A 77 -18.19 22.43 23.87
C GLU A 77 -17.28 22.09 22.68
N ILE A 78 -16.15 22.79 22.60
CA ILE A 78 -15.08 22.53 21.62
C ILE A 78 -13.77 22.60 22.38
N ASN A 79 -12.92 21.58 22.23
CA ASN A 79 -11.58 21.53 22.83
C ASN A 79 -10.53 22.19 21.92
N TYR A 80 -9.26 22.22 22.33
CA TYR A 80 -8.17 22.80 21.52
C TYR A 80 -7.91 22.12 20.18
N LEU A 81 -8.36 20.89 19.98
CA LEU A 81 -8.28 20.18 18.70
C LEU A 81 -9.50 20.44 17.80
N GLY A 82 -10.40 21.33 18.19
CA GLY A 82 -11.65 21.58 17.46
C GLY A 82 -12.72 20.51 17.67
N GLN A 83 -12.52 19.59 18.62
CA GLN A 83 -13.40 18.44 18.81
C GLN A 83 -14.60 18.77 19.72
N THR A 84 -15.78 18.35 19.30
CA THR A 84 -17.01 18.40 20.10
C THR A 84 -17.16 17.17 21.02
N PRO A 85 -18.03 17.19 22.05
CA PRO A 85 -18.35 16.01 22.85
C PRO A 85 -18.72 14.77 22.03
N VAL A 86 -19.31 14.96 20.84
CA VAL A 86 -19.65 13.86 19.91
C VAL A 86 -18.40 13.18 19.35
N HIS A 87 -17.36 13.95 19.00
CA HIS A 87 -16.06 13.38 18.58
C HIS A 87 -15.45 12.54 19.70
N ILE A 88 -15.47 13.06 20.92
CA ILE A 88 -14.91 12.39 22.10
C ILE A 88 -15.67 11.08 22.39
N ALA A 89 -17.01 11.08 22.30
CA ALA A 89 -17.82 9.89 22.53
C ALA A 89 -17.61 8.79 21.48
N VAL A 90 -17.30 9.14 20.24
CA VAL A 90 -16.93 8.16 19.21
C VAL A 90 -15.65 7.42 19.62
N GLN A 91 -14.69 8.13 20.20
CA GLN A 91 -13.40 7.56 20.59
C GLN A 91 -13.50 6.65 21.82
N THR A 92 -14.46 6.90 22.72
CA THR A 92 -14.70 5.98 23.86
C THR A 92 -15.35 4.66 23.45
N GLN A 93 -15.80 4.54 22.18
CA GLN A 93 -16.46 3.35 21.64
C GLN A 93 -17.73 2.96 22.43
N ASN A 94 -18.34 3.94 23.12
CA ASN A 94 -19.54 3.75 23.93
C ASN A 94 -20.77 4.29 23.19
N ALA A 95 -21.44 3.41 22.46
CA ALA A 95 -22.63 3.76 21.68
C ALA A 95 -23.80 4.28 22.54
N THR A 96 -23.87 3.90 23.82
CA THR A 96 -24.94 4.33 24.72
C THR A 96 -24.79 5.81 25.09
N ILE A 97 -23.58 6.24 25.46
CA ILE A 97 -23.29 7.66 25.71
C ILE A 97 -23.44 8.47 24.43
N LEU A 98 -22.96 7.94 23.30
CA LEU A 98 -23.14 8.62 22.02
C LEU A 98 -24.62 8.82 21.67
N ARG A 99 -25.50 7.84 21.93
CA ARG A 99 -26.96 8.00 21.75
C ARG A 99 -27.53 9.14 22.59
N VAL A 100 -27.08 9.29 23.85
CA VAL A 100 -27.50 10.42 24.71
C VAL A 100 -27.09 11.75 24.10
N LEU A 101 -25.85 11.87 23.61
CA LEU A 101 -25.34 13.09 22.98
C LEU A 101 -26.07 13.40 21.67
N VAL A 102 -26.24 12.41 20.79
CA VAL A 102 -26.91 12.60 19.49
C VAL A 102 -28.37 13.04 19.65
N ASN A 103 -29.06 12.60 20.72
CA ASN A 103 -30.41 13.06 21.02
C ASN A 103 -30.49 14.53 21.47
N HIS A 104 -29.38 15.10 21.97
CA HIS A 104 -29.30 16.52 22.38
C HIS A 104 -28.57 17.40 21.36
N ALA A 105 -27.77 16.81 20.48
CA ALA A 105 -27.00 17.51 19.46
C ALA A 105 -27.88 17.90 18.27
N ASP A 106 -27.79 19.16 17.86
CA ASP A 106 -28.38 19.59 16.60
C ASP A 106 -27.48 19.23 15.40
N ARG A 107 -27.99 19.47 14.19
CA ARG A 107 -27.26 19.21 12.94
C ARG A 107 -25.93 19.97 12.83
N ARG A 108 -25.79 21.11 13.52
CA ARG A 108 -24.56 21.91 13.47
C ARG A 108 -23.48 21.20 14.26
N VAL A 109 -23.79 20.77 15.49
CA VAL A 109 -22.84 20.04 16.35
C VAL A 109 -22.42 18.70 15.75
N LEU A 110 -23.36 17.96 15.15
CA LEU A 110 -23.09 16.68 14.48
C LEU A 110 -22.17 16.81 13.26
N ASN A 111 -22.11 17.99 12.66
CA ASN A 111 -21.36 18.30 11.44
C ASN A 111 -20.28 19.37 11.68
N THR A 112 -19.84 19.58 12.93
CA THR A 112 -18.64 20.36 13.22
C THR A 112 -17.41 19.57 12.80
N LYS A 113 -16.44 20.23 12.15
CA LYS A 113 -15.12 19.65 11.88
C LYS A 113 -14.17 19.94 13.02
N ASP A 114 -13.30 18.97 13.32
CA ASP A 114 -12.11 19.21 14.12
C ASP A 114 -11.04 20.00 13.33
N ASN A 115 -9.93 20.35 13.98
CA ASN A 115 -8.84 21.13 13.35
C ASN A 115 -8.14 20.36 12.22
N ASN A 116 -8.32 19.03 12.13
CA ASN A 116 -7.82 18.23 11.01
C ASN A 116 -8.82 18.17 9.84
N GLY A 117 -9.97 18.87 9.96
CA GLY A 117 -11.02 18.89 8.95
C GLY A 117 -11.94 17.66 8.98
N HIS A 118 -11.91 16.84 10.03
CA HIS A 118 -12.70 15.62 10.14
C HIS A 118 -13.98 15.83 10.96
N TYR A 119 -15.04 15.17 10.52
CA TYR A 119 -16.30 15.07 11.27
C TYR A 119 -16.25 13.90 12.25
N ALA A 120 -17.13 13.89 13.25
CA ALA A 120 -17.24 12.77 14.19
C ALA A 120 -17.50 11.41 13.50
N VAL A 121 -18.20 11.41 12.36
CA VAL A 121 -18.44 10.19 11.56
C VAL A 121 -17.19 9.68 10.85
N ASP A 122 -16.24 10.56 10.51
CA ASP A 122 -14.95 10.16 9.94
C ASP A 122 -14.11 9.44 11.00
N HIS A 123 -14.13 9.93 12.24
CA HIS A 123 -13.52 9.24 13.38
C HIS A 123 -14.19 7.87 13.65
N ALA A 124 -15.52 7.77 13.48
CA ALA A 124 -16.24 6.51 13.65
C ALA A 124 -15.92 5.51 12.52
N ALA A 125 -15.72 6.00 11.30
CA ALA A 125 -15.27 5.23 10.16
C ALA A 125 -13.85 4.67 10.37
N ASP A 126 -12.92 5.50 10.85
CA ASP A 126 -11.55 5.06 11.18
C ASP A 126 -11.56 4.03 12.32
N ALA A 127 -12.45 4.16 13.31
CA ALA A 127 -12.54 3.21 14.42
C ALA A 127 -12.96 1.79 14.01
N LEU A 128 -13.53 1.59 12.80
CA LEU A 128 -13.83 0.25 12.28
C LEU A 128 -12.57 -0.63 12.16
N CYS A 129 -11.41 -0.02 11.95
CA CYS A 129 -10.13 -0.71 11.85
C CYS A 129 -9.46 -1.00 13.20
N HIS A 130 -10.07 -0.58 14.32
CA HIS A 130 -9.56 -0.79 15.67
C HIS A 130 -10.49 -1.65 16.53
N ALA A 131 -11.43 -2.37 15.91
CA ALA A 131 -12.42 -3.21 16.59
C ALA A 131 -11.77 -4.43 17.27
N ARG A 132 -11.05 -4.21 18.38
CA ARG A 132 -10.68 -5.24 19.33
C ARG A 132 -11.77 -5.33 20.39
N LYS A 133 -12.49 -6.46 20.32
CA LYS A 133 -13.40 -7.08 21.29
C LYS A 133 -14.89 -7.02 20.88
N PRO A 134 -15.60 -8.17 20.83
CA PRO A 134 -17.06 -8.17 20.96
C PRO A 134 -17.42 -7.47 22.27
N GLY A 135 -18.54 -6.74 22.25
CA GLY A 135 -18.86 -5.73 23.27
C GLY A 135 -18.77 -6.23 24.72
N LYS A 136 -18.61 -5.27 25.64
CA LYS A 136 -18.67 -5.49 27.10
C LYS A 136 -19.98 -6.19 27.54
N GLU A 137 -20.99 -6.25 26.68
CA GLU A 137 -22.23 -6.98 26.91
C GLU A 137 -22.15 -8.44 26.45
N PRO A 138 -22.32 -9.41 27.37
CA PRO A 138 -22.36 -10.83 27.00
C PRO A 138 -23.56 -11.09 26.08
N GLY A 139 -23.30 -11.26 24.78
CA GLY A 139 -24.30 -11.68 23.78
C GLY A 139 -24.44 -10.80 22.53
N SER A 140 -23.81 -9.61 22.47
CA SER A 140 -23.87 -8.78 21.25
C SER A 140 -22.98 -9.34 20.14
N LYS A 141 -23.59 -9.60 18.97
CA LYS A 141 -22.90 -10.08 17.75
C LYS A 141 -22.20 -8.94 16.97
N VAL A 142 -22.44 -7.69 17.34
CA VAL A 142 -22.00 -6.49 16.61
C VAL A 142 -20.84 -5.82 17.35
N CYS A 143 -19.82 -5.37 16.62
CA CYS A 143 -18.64 -4.72 17.19
C CYS A 143 -18.96 -3.31 17.74
N ASN A 144 -18.26 -2.84 18.78
CA ASN A 144 -18.52 -1.51 19.36
C ASN A 144 -18.40 -0.37 18.35
N GLY A 145 -17.38 -0.41 17.48
CA GLY A 145 -17.20 0.59 16.42
C GLY A 145 -18.34 0.59 15.41
N CYS A 146 -18.91 -0.57 15.13
CA CYS A 146 -20.07 -0.73 14.27
C CYS A 146 -21.32 -0.09 14.91
N GLU A 147 -21.52 -0.29 16.22
CA GLU A 147 -22.62 0.32 16.96
C GLU A 147 -22.50 1.85 16.99
N VAL A 148 -21.30 2.36 17.28
CA VAL A 148 -21.00 3.81 17.29
C VAL A 148 -21.23 4.43 15.92
N LEU A 149 -20.69 3.81 14.86
CA LEU A 149 -20.93 4.26 13.49
C LEU A 149 -22.43 4.24 13.17
N ASN A 150 -23.15 3.18 13.51
CA ASN A 150 -24.58 3.06 13.26
C ASN A 150 -25.41 4.16 13.94
N VAL A 151 -25.00 4.65 15.11
CA VAL A 151 -25.67 5.77 15.78
C VAL A 151 -25.55 7.05 14.94
N LEU A 152 -24.36 7.35 14.41
CA LEU A 152 -24.15 8.52 13.55
C LEU A 152 -24.77 8.35 12.17
N LEU A 153 -24.76 7.13 11.59
CA LEU A 153 -25.40 6.88 10.30
C LEU A 153 -26.92 7.12 10.35
N ARG A 154 -27.55 6.88 11.51
CA ARG A 154 -28.99 7.11 11.76
C ARG A 154 -29.32 8.54 12.21
N SER A 155 -28.33 9.42 12.36
CA SER A 155 -28.52 10.83 12.71
C SER A 155 -28.41 11.73 11.47
N GLU A 156 -28.49 13.05 11.68
CA GLU A 156 -28.26 14.06 10.63
C GLU A 156 -26.77 14.32 10.32
N SER A 157 -25.84 13.46 10.76
CA SER A 157 -24.42 13.53 10.37
C SER A 157 -24.26 13.33 8.86
N ALA A 158 -23.46 14.13 8.18
CA ALA A 158 -23.16 14.01 6.75
C ALA A 158 -22.26 12.81 6.46
N ILE A 159 -22.40 12.20 5.28
CA ILE A 159 -21.50 11.12 4.83
C ILE A 159 -20.93 11.54 3.49
N PHE A 160 -19.63 11.84 3.49
CA PHE A 160 -18.92 12.26 2.30
C PHE A 160 -18.08 11.14 1.73
N THR A 161 -17.59 11.34 0.51
CA THR A 161 -16.67 10.41 -0.17
C THR A 161 -15.47 10.06 0.72
N LEU A 162 -14.91 11.05 1.43
CA LEU A 162 -13.81 10.83 2.39
C LEU A 162 -14.21 9.93 3.57
N SER A 163 -15.41 10.12 4.14
CA SER A 163 -15.94 9.29 5.23
C SER A 163 -16.06 7.83 4.81
N VAL A 164 -16.54 7.61 3.58
CA VAL A 164 -16.66 6.28 2.99
C VAL A 164 -15.29 5.68 2.70
N GLN A 165 -14.39 6.46 2.12
CA GLN A 165 -13.02 6.05 1.86
C GLN A 165 -12.31 5.61 3.15
N ARG A 166 -12.45 6.37 4.24
CA ARG A 166 -11.92 6.03 5.57
C ARG A 166 -12.47 4.71 6.11
N ALA A 167 -13.78 4.51 6.00
CA ALA A 167 -14.43 3.29 6.49
C ALA A 167 -13.96 2.03 5.74
N ILE A 168 -13.69 2.15 4.44
CA ILE A 168 -13.37 1.02 3.57
C ILE A 168 -11.86 0.81 3.41
N GLN A 169 -11.04 1.85 3.59
CA GLN A 169 -9.59 1.73 3.55
C GLN A 169 -9.08 0.84 4.68
N LEU A 170 -8.31 -0.17 4.29
CA LEU A 170 -7.63 -1.05 5.24
C LEU A 170 -6.29 -0.41 5.64
N PRO A 171 -5.97 -0.29 6.94
CA PRO A 171 -4.71 0.32 7.37
C PRO A 171 -3.52 -0.46 6.81
N CYS A 172 -2.55 0.25 6.24
CA CYS A 172 -1.33 -0.35 5.70
C CYS A 172 -0.44 -1.00 6.77
N SER A 173 -0.65 -0.71 8.04
CA SER A 173 0.35 -0.94 9.10
C SER A 173 -0.04 -1.92 10.21
N TYR A 174 -1.26 -2.48 10.24
CA TYR A 174 -1.61 -3.40 11.33
C TYR A 174 -2.48 -4.57 10.87
N ALA A 175 -2.20 -5.76 11.39
CA ALA A 175 -2.99 -6.98 11.29
C ALA A 175 -4.35 -6.86 12.04
N ILE A 176 -5.04 -5.72 11.91
CA ILE A 176 -6.33 -5.48 12.56
C ILE A 176 -7.41 -5.62 11.49
N PRO A 177 -8.29 -6.63 11.60
CA PRO A 177 -9.44 -6.76 10.72
C PRO A 177 -10.33 -5.51 10.80
N SER A 178 -10.63 -4.90 9.65
CA SER A 178 -11.71 -3.91 9.57
C SER A 178 -13.07 -4.62 9.63
N CYS A 179 -14.05 -4.02 10.30
CA CYS A 179 -15.36 -4.65 10.36
C CYS A 179 -16.14 -4.52 9.05
N ILE A 180 -16.27 -5.64 8.34
CA ILE A 180 -17.03 -5.75 7.09
C ILE A 180 -18.50 -5.33 7.28
N GLU A 181 -19.13 -5.64 8.41
CA GLU A 181 -20.51 -5.22 8.64
C GLU A 181 -20.63 -3.70 8.82
N GLY A 182 -19.64 -3.04 9.44
CA GLY A 182 -19.56 -1.58 9.52
C GLY A 182 -19.43 -0.94 8.13
N GLN A 183 -18.58 -1.51 7.26
CA GLN A 183 -18.44 -1.09 5.87
C GLN A 183 -19.75 -1.26 5.08
N LYS A 184 -20.46 -2.38 5.25
CA LYS A 184 -21.78 -2.59 4.64
C LYS A 184 -22.79 -1.55 5.13
N ASN A 185 -22.80 -1.21 6.43
CA ASN A 185 -23.75 -0.27 6.99
C ASN A 185 -23.57 1.15 6.44
N ILE A 186 -22.32 1.64 6.29
CA ILE A 186 -22.09 2.95 5.68
C ILE A 186 -22.52 2.98 4.21
N ILE A 187 -22.28 1.91 3.45
CA ILE A 187 -22.75 1.77 2.06
C ILE A 187 -24.28 1.77 1.97
N ARG A 188 -24.96 1.01 2.83
CA ARG A 188 -26.43 0.94 2.88
C ARG A 188 -27.03 2.31 3.25
N CYS A 189 -26.44 3.00 4.23
CA CYS A 189 -26.90 4.34 4.62
C CYS A 189 -26.66 5.37 3.50
N LEU A 190 -25.49 5.33 2.86
CA LEU A 190 -25.21 6.16 1.69
C LEU A 190 -26.25 5.91 0.58
N ALA A 191 -26.59 4.65 0.31
CA ALA A 191 -27.59 4.31 -0.68
C ALA A 191 -28.98 4.91 -0.39
N LEU A 192 -29.41 4.91 0.88
CA LEU A 192 -30.65 5.55 1.31
C LEU A 192 -30.62 7.06 1.04
N ARG A 193 -29.54 7.74 1.45
CA ARG A 193 -29.36 9.18 1.23
C ARG A 193 -29.29 9.55 -0.25
N ARG A 194 -28.71 8.68 -1.08
CA ARG A 194 -28.70 8.85 -2.55
C ARG A 194 -30.09 8.69 -3.17
N LYS A 195 -30.97 7.84 -2.61
CA LYS A 195 -32.39 7.74 -3.02
C LYS A 195 -33.17 9.00 -2.61
N GLU A 196 -32.91 9.53 -1.43
CA GLU A 196 -33.54 10.77 -0.95
C GLU A 196 -33.09 11.98 -1.77
N LEU A 197 -31.78 12.12 -2.04
CA LEU A 197 -31.25 13.15 -2.93
C LEU A 197 -31.85 13.05 -4.34
N LYS A 198 -32.01 11.82 -4.86
CA LYS A 198 -32.69 11.57 -6.15
C LYS A 198 -34.15 12.06 -6.11
N THR A 199 -34.87 11.77 -5.04
CA THR A 199 -36.26 12.23 -4.84
C THR A 199 -36.35 13.75 -4.78
N LEU A 200 -35.44 14.40 -4.03
CA LEU A 200 -35.35 15.85 -3.98
C LEU A 200 -35.11 16.44 -5.37
N ALA A 201 -34.13 15.90 -6.10
CA ALA A 201 -33.85 16.32 -7.47
C ALA A 201 -35.03 16.11 -8.42
N GLN A 202 -35.80 15.04 -8.26
CA GLN A 202 -36.99 14.79 -9.07
C GLN A 202 -38.11 15.81 -8.84
N ARG A 203 -38.18 16.40 -7.64
CA ARG A 203 -39.17 17.41 -7.28
C ARG A 203 -38.78 18.80 -7.78
N GLU A 204 -37.50 19.17 -7.65
CA GLU A 204 -37.02 20.54 -7.90
C GLU A 204 -36.50 20.78 -9.34
N LEU A 205 -36.08 19.71 -10.04
CA LEU A 205 -35.50 19.82 -11.39
C LEU A 205 -36.54 19.58 -12.50
N THR A 206 -36.40 20.33 -13.58
CA THR A 206 -37.24 20.20 -14.78
C THR A 206 -36.97 18.89 -15.51
N PRO A 207 -37.88 18.40 -16.38
CA PRO A 207 -37.64 17.20 -17.18
C PRO A 207 -36.35 17.25 -18.02
N ALA A 208 -36.00 18.40 -18.60
CA ALA A 208 -34.81 18.56 -19.44
C ALA A 208 -33.50 18.46 -18.63
N GLU A 209 -33.44 19.11 -17.47
CA GLU A 209 -32.30 18.99 -16.54
C GLU A 209 -32.16 17.55 -16.03
N ARG A 210 -33.29 16.87 -15.79
CA ARG A 210 -33.28 15.48 -15.36
C ARG A 210 -32.75 14.52 -16.43
N GLN A 211 -33.00 14.84 -17.69
CA GLN A 211 -32.48 14.09 -18.82
C GLN A 211 -30.95 14.23 -18.93
N ASN A 212 -30.41 15.44 -18.68
CA ASN A 212 -28.96 15.70 -18.68
C ASN A 212 -28.21 14.95 -17.57
N LEU A 213 -28.83 14.75 -16.41
CA LEU A 213 -28.27 14.02 -15.27
C LEU A 213 -28.44 12.49 -15.37
N LYS A 214 -28.97 11.99 -16.51
CA LYS A 214 -29.28 10.57 -16.73
C LYS A 214 -30.16 9.96 -15.63
N PHE A 215 -31.02 10.73 -14.96
CA PHE A 215 -31.90 10.23 -13.89
C PHE A 215 -32.85 9.12 -14.35
N CYS A 216 -33.10 9.04 -15.66
CA CYS A 216 -33.93 8.03 -16.31
C CYS A 216 -33.27 6.64 -16.38
N GLN A 217 -32.00 6.51 -16.02
CA GLN A 217 -31.35 5.22 -15.86
C GLN A 217 -31.83 4.54 -14.56
N ALA A 218 -31.96 3.21 -14.61
CA ALA A 218 -32.25 2.40 -13.43
C ALA A 218 -31.16 2.62 -12.35
N GLY A 219 -31.49 2.39 -11.08
CA GLY A 219 -30.54 2.52 -9.97
C GLY A 219 -30.55 3.88 -9.24
N ILE A 220 -29.65 4.02 -8.28
CA ILE A 220 -29.50 5.21 -7.42
C ILE A 220 -28.41 6.15 -7.93
N LEU A 221 -28.29 7.33 -7.32
CA LEU A 221 -27.22 8.28 -7.65
C LEU A 221 -25.86 7.75 -7.16
N ASP A 222 -24.92 7.61 -8.09
CA ASP A 222 -23.51 7.28 -7.84
C ASP A 222 -22.61 8.37 -8.43
N GLN A 223 -22.02 8.16 -9.61
CA GLN A 223 -21.13 9.13 -10.30
C GLN A 223 -21.77 10.50 -10.55
N ASN A 224 -23.10 10.57 -10.71
CA ASN A 224 -23.83 11.82 -10.95
C ASN A 224 -24.31 12.50 -9.66
N ALA A 225 -23.98 11.97 -8.47
CA ALA A 225 -24.50 12.51 -7.22
C ALA A 225 -23.99 13.93 -6.95
N ALA A 226 -22.70 14.18 -7.13
CA ALA A 226 -22.10 15.50 -6.94
C ALA A 226 -22.69 16.53 -7.92
N GLN A 227 -22.77 16.16 -9.20
CA GLN A 227 -23.41 16.98 -10.22
C GLN A 227 -24.88 17.29 -9.87
N THR A 228 -25.61 16.32 -9.32
CA THR A 228 -27.00 16.53 -8.87
C THR A 228 -27.10 17.58 -7.77
N GLN A 229 -26.23 17.52 -6.75
CA GLN A 229 -26.18 18.55 -5.70
C GLN A 229 -25.91 19.93 -6.32
N ARG A 230 -24.93 20.03 -7.21
CA ARG A 230 -24.57 21.29 -7.88
C ARG A 230 -25.74 21.92 -8.62
N PHE A 231 -26.54 21.14 -9.35
CA PHE A 231 -27.74 21.64 -10.04
C PHE A 231 -28.82 22.12 -9.08
N LEU A 232 -29.00 21.47 -7.93
CA LEU A 232 -29.94 21.90 -6.90
C LEU A 232 -29.49 23.23 -6.27
N GLU A 233 -28.21 23.32 -5.91
CA GLU A 233 -27.64 24.53 -5.32
C GLU A 233 -27.68 25.73 -6.29
N ALA A 234 -27.44 25.50 -7.59
CA ALA A 234 -27.56 26.52 -8.64
C ALA A 234 -28.98 27.09 -8.79
N LYS A 235 -30.00 26.37 -8.32
CA LYS A 235 -31.40 26.81 -8.28
C LYS A 235 -31.80 27.41 -6.94
N GLU A 236 -30.82 27.70 -6.08
CA GLU A 236 -31.04 28.18 -4.71
C GLU A 236 -31.87 27.19 -3.86
N CYS A 237 -31.92 25.90 -4.26
CA CYS A 237 -32.55 24.85 -3.45
C CYS A 237 -31.62 24.49 -2.29
N HIS A 238 -32.13 24.57 -1.07
CA HIS A 238 -31.40 24.13 0.11
C HIS A 238 -31.29 22.59 0.14
N VAL A 239 -30.07 22.08 -0.04
CA VAL A 239 -29.77 20.64 0.13
C VAL A 239 -29.42 20.38 1.60
N PRO A 240 -30.20 19.55 2.32
CA PRO A 240 -29.90 19.19 3.70
C PRO A 240 -28.50 18.59 3.84
N MET A 241 -27.82 18.93 4.94
CA MET A 241 -26.43 18.54 5.20
C MET A 241 -26.18 17.03 5.06
N HIS A 242 -27.11 16.21 5.57
CA HIS A 242 -27.00 14.74 5.52
C HIS A 242 -27.17 14.15 4.12
N LEU A 243 -27.72 14.91 3.15
CA LEU A 243 -27.89 14.51 1.74
C LEU A 243 -26.76 15.01 0.84
N LYS A 244 -25.94 15.96 1.32
CA LYS A 244 -24.81 16.49 0.55
C LYS A 244 -23.80 15.39 0.22
N VAL A 245 -23.17 15.54 -0.94
CA VAL A 245 -22.10 14.73 -1.51
C VAL A 245 -20.74 15.32 -1.20
N TYR A 246 -20.66 16.66 -1.17
CA TYR A 246 -19.50 17.44 -0.76
C TYR A 246 -19.95 18.63 0.09
N ASP A 247 -19.07 19.10 0.98
CA ASP A 247 -19.34 20.22 1.88
C ASP A 247 -19.04 21.59 1.23
N ASN A 248 -17.81 21.75 0.73
CA ASN A 248 -17.30 23.03 0.21
C ASN A 248 -17.27 23.04 -1.33
N ALA A 249 -16.32 22.32 -1.91
CA ALA A 249 -16.11 22.24 -3.34
C ALA A 249 -16.11 20.78 -3.76
N GLU A 250 -16.64 20.55 -4.96
CA GLU A 250 -16.65 19.22 -5.55
C GLU A 250 -15.23 18.79 -5.91
N SER A 251 -14.85 17.62 -5.41
CA SER A 251 -13.62 16.93 -5.76
C SER A 251 -13.84 16.00 -6.95
N PRO A 252 -12.83 15.75 -7.81
CA PRO A 252 -12.90 14.69 -8.81
C PRO A 252 -13.25 13.31 -8.22
N GLU A 253 -12.92 13.07 -6.95
CA GLU A 253 -13.26 11.82 -6.24
C GLU A 253 -14.78 11.67 -6.03
N ASP A 254 -15.54 12.78 -5.90
CA ASP A 254 -16.98 12.76 -5.64
C ASP A 254 -17.81 12.31 -6.85
N SER A 255 -17.21 12.31 -8.04
CA SER A 255 -17.80 11.81 -9.28
C SER A 255 -17.37 10.39 -9.64
N LYS A 256 -16.50 9.76 -8.83
CA LYS A 256 -16.10 8.37 -9.05
C LYS A 256 -17.18 7.43 -8.56
N SER A 257 -17.21 6.23 -9.14
CA SER A 257 -18.12 5.19 -8.68
C SER A 257 -17.70 4.71 -7.30
N ILE A 258 -18.67 4.45 -6.43
CA ILE A 258 -18.45 3.84 -5.12
C ILE A 258 -17.63 2.55 -5.20
N TYR A 259 -17.76 1.79 -6.29
CA TYR A 259 -17.01 0.55 -6.51
C TYR A 259 -15.49 0.78 -6.62
N THR A 260 -15.04 1.97 -7.03
CA THR A 260 -13.60 2.32 -7.01
C THR A 260 -13.05 2.51 -5.58
N LEU A 261 -13.94 2.70 -4.61
CA LEU A 261 -13.61 2.82 -3.19
C LEU A 261 -13.80 1.52 -2.41
N ILE A 262 -14.37 0.47 -3.04
CA ILE A 262 -14.65 -0.79 -2.37
C ILE A 262 -13.44 -1.74 -2.46
N SER A 263 -13.08 -2.33 -1.33
CA SER A 263 -11.94 -3.25 -1.20
C SER A 263 -12.35 -4.71 -0.99
N HIS A 264 -13.62 -5.00 -0.72
CA HIS A 264 -14.10 -6.32 -0.30
C HIS A 264 -15.35 -6.79 -1.05
N GLY A 265 -15.38 -8.06 -1.47
CA GLY A 265 -16.47 -8.63 -2.28
C GLY A 265 -17.85 -8.53 -1.62
N GLU A 266 -17.97 -8.87 -0.34
CA GLU A 266 -19.27 -8.76 0.36
C GLU A 266 -19.80 -7.32 0.51
N VAL A 267 -18.90 -6.33 0.51
CA VAL A 267 -19.28 -4.91 0.57
C VAL A 267 -19.75 -4.47 -0.81
N ALA A 268 -19.07 -4.92 -1.88
CA ALA A 268 -19.50 -4.72 -3.26
C ALA A 268 -20.87 -5.33 -3.54
N GLU A 269 -21.09 -6.55 -3.05
CA GLU A 269 -22.39 -7.23 -3.11
C GLU A 269 -23.46 -6.42 -2.36
N SER A 270 -23.16 -5.94 -1.15
CA SER A 270 -24.09 -5.07 -0.42
C SER A 270 -24.38 -3.75 -1.15
N ALA A 271 -23.41 -3.19 -1.87
CA ALA A 271 -23.63 -1.99 -2.70
C ALA A 271 -24.59 -2.30 -3.86
N LEU A 272 -24.37 -3.42 -4.55
CA LEU A 272 -25.22 -3.88 -5.65
C LEU A 272 -26.66 -4.09 -5.18
N GLN A 273 -26.84 -4.83 -4.07
CA GLN A 273 -28.15 -5.08 -3.46
C GLN A 273 -28.84 -3.81 -2.98
N SER A 274 -28.08 -2.78 -2.59
CA SER A 274 -28.62 -1.49 -2.17
C SER A 274 -29.11 -0.62 -3.35
N GLY A 275 -28.74 -0.98 -4.58
CA GLY A 275 -29.18 -0.36 -5.83
C GLY A 275 -28.11 0.46 -6.55
N PHE A 276 -26.85 0.43 -6.09
CA PHE A 276 -25.73 0.95 -6.88
C PHE A 276 -25.53 0.07 -8.12
N LEU A 277 -25.29 0.69 -9.27
CA LEU A 277 -25.01 -0.04 -10.51
C LEU A 277 -23.52 -0.06 -10.78
N MET A 278 -23.03 -1.20 -11.27
CA MET A 278 -21.66 -1.32 -11.74
C MET A 278 -21.48 -0.47 -13.01
N PRO A 279 -20.57 0.52 -13.02
CA PRO A 279 -20.28 1.28 -14.23
C PRO A 279 -19.67 0.35 -15.29
N MET A 280 -20.01 0.59 -16.56
CA MET A 280 -19.34 -0.11 -17.68
C MET A 280 -17.83 0.20 -17.71
N THR A 281 -17.42 1.38 -17.22
CA THR A 281 -16.01 1.80 -17.14
C THR A 281 -15.26 1.25 -15.94
N LEU A 282 -15.93 0.53 -15.02
CA LEU A 282 -15.32 0.14 -13.75
C LEU A 282 -14.04 -0.67 -13.94
N PHE A 283 -14.03 -1.52 -14.97
CA PHE A 283 -12.86 -2.30 -15.35
C PHE A 283 -11.67 -1.39 -15.70
N ASP A 284 -11.86 -0.44 -16.61
CA ASP A 284 -10.82 0.49 -17.03
C ASP A 284 -10.36 1.39 -15.88
N ASP A 285 -11.30 1.81 -15.01
CA ASP A 285 -11.01 2.69 -13.88
C ASP A 285 -10.18 1.98 -12.80
N ILE A 286 -10.54 0.76 -12.41
CA ILE A 286 -9.76 -0.05 -11.46
C ILE A 286 -8.40 -0.42 -12.06
N PHE A 287 -8.36 -0.76 -13.34
CA PHE A 287 -7.10 -1.05 -14.00
C PHE A 287 -6.18 0.17 -14.02
N ARG A 288 -6.70 1.36 -14.35
CA ARG A 288 -5.95 2.61 -14.32
C ARG A 288 -5.36 2.85 -12.93
N LEU A 289 -6.14 2.60 -11.87
CA LEU A 289 -5.67 2.68 -10.49
C LEU A 289 -4.54 1.67 -10.18
N LEU A 290 -4.63 0.43 -10.68
CA LEU A 290 -3.55 -0.55 -10.53
C LEU A 290 -2.27 -0.09 -11.23
N ALA A 291 -2.39 0.39 -12.47
CA ALA A 291 -1.26 0.90 -13.24
C ALA A 291 -0.64 2.15 -12.59
N GLU A 292 -1.45 3.09 -12.09
CA GLU A 292 -0.98 4.25 -11.32
C GLU A 292 -0.27 3.83 -10.03
N GLY A 293 -0.83 2.83 -9.32
CA GLY A 293 -0.25 2.28 -8.11
C GLY A 293 1.12 1.65 -8.32
N LEU A 294 1.32 0.96 -9.45
CA LEU A 294 2.59 0.40 -9.88
C LEU A 294 3.61 1.49 -10.27
N ASN A 295 3.18 2.57 -10.92
CA ASN A 295 4.06 3.66 -11.37
C ASN A 295 4.38 4.72 -10.30
N SER A 296 3.63 4.81 -9.21
CA SER A 296 3.83 5.87 -8.20
C SER A 296 5.06 5.66 -7.31
N ARG A 297 5.91 6.70 -7.21
CA ARG A 297 7.06 6.81 -6.28
C ARG A 297 6.65 7.16 -4.84
N SER A 298 5.42 7.64 -4.64
CA SER A 298 4.95 8.24 -3.40
C SER A 298 4.51 7.17 -2.38
N SER A 299 5.04 7.25 -1.16
CA SER A 299 4.50 6.56 0.02
C SER A 299 3.09 7.05 0.37
N GLY A 300 2.70 8.26 -0.03
CA GLY A 300 1.38 8.84 0.17
C GLY A 300 0.27 8.09 -0.57
N LEU A 301 0.55 7.52 -1.75
CA LEU A 301 -0.37 6.64 -2.47
C LEU A 301 -0.40 5.20 -1.93
N ARG A 302 0.52 4.81 -1.03
CA ARG A 302 0.43 3.52 -0.32
C ARG A 302 -0.86 3.42 0.50
N HIS A 303 -1.44 4.54 0.93
CA HIS A 303 -2.72 4.59 1.64
C HIS A 303 -3.93 4.17 0.78
N LYS A 304 -3.76 4.04 -0.54
CA LYS A 304 -4.78 3.52 -1.48
C LYS A 304 -4.44 2.10 -1.94
N ASN A 305 -3.91 1.23 -1.08
CA ASN A 305 -3.73 -0.20 -1.41
C ASN A 305 -5.09 -0.91 -1.50
N PHE A 306 -5.81 -0.65 -2.59
CA PHE A 306 -7.06 -1.31 -2.95
C PHE A 306 -6.76 -2.47 -3.89
N LEU A 307 -6.77 -3.69 -3.33
CA LEU A 307 -7.41 -4.90 -3.87
C LEU A 307 -7.23 -6.00 -2.82
N PHE A 308 -8.34 -6.51 -2.27
CA PHE A 308 -8.34 -7.77 -1.52
C PHE A 308 -8.91 -8.85 -2.43
N SER A 309 -8.37 -10.05 -2.31
CA SER A 309 -8.76 -11.24 -3.08
C SER A 309 -10.27 -11.45 -3.19
N SER A 310 -11.04 -11.17 -2.14
CA SER A 310 -12.51 -11.31 -2.17
C SER A 310 -13.19 -10.37 -3.17
N TYR A 311 -12.68 -9.15 -3.34
CA TYR A 311 -13.24 -8.19 -4.30
C TYR A 311 -12.93 -8.59 -5.74
N ILE A 312 -11.71 -9.06 -6.01
CA ILE A 312 -11.33 -9.59 -7.33
C ILE A 312 -12.21 -10.79 -7.70
N CYS A 313 -12.41 -11.71 -6.76
CA CYS A 313 -13.30 -12.86 -6.98
C CYS A 313 -14.70 -12.40 -7.32
N TRP A 314 -15.25 -11.45 -6.55
CA TRP A 314 -16.56 -10.87 -6.81
C TRP A 314 -16.66 -10.23 -8.20
N LEU A 315 -15.65 -9.47 -8.64
CA LEU A 315 -15.61 -8.86 -9.97
C LEU A 315 -15.60 -9.91 -11.08
N VAL A 316 -14.80 -10.96 -10.95
CA VAL A 316 -14.72 -12.08 -11.90
C VAL A 316 -16.00 -12.91 -11.94
N ASP A 317 -16.69 -13.03 -10.82
CA ASP A 317 -18.01 -13.67 -10.75
C ASP A 317 -19.09 -12.83 -11.45
N HIS A 318 -18.89 -11.51 -11.53
CA HIS A 318 -19.75 -10.55 -12.24
C HIS A 318 -19.31 -10.26 -13.68
N GLY A 319 -18.52 -11.15 -14.28
CA GLY A 319 -18.20 -11.11 -15.72
C GLY A 319 -16.92 -10.37 -16.08
N TRP A 320 -16.07 -10.02 -15.11
CA TRP A 320 -14.72 -9.57 -15.43
C TRP A 320 -13.87 -10.70 -16.00
N ASP A 321 -13.22 -10.40 -17.11
CA ASP A 321 -12.30 -11.31 -17.80
C ASP A 321 -10.86 -10.87 -17.55
N LEU A 322 -10.10 -11.70 -16.84
CA LEU A 322 -8.69 -11.45 -16.57
C LEU A 322 -7.77 -11.72 -17.78
N HIS A 323 -8.29 -12.34 -18.85
CA HIS A 323 -7.60 -12.49 -20.13
C HIS A 323 -7.70 -11.25 -21.01
N SER A 324 -8.54 -10.28 -20.64
CA SER A 324 -8.70 -9.07 -21.42
C SER A 324 -7.37 -8.31 -21.51
N THR A 325 -7.01 -7.96 -22.74
CA THR A 325 -5.78 -7.22 -23.03
C THR A 325 -5.96 -5.76 -22.69
N VAL A 326 -4.92 -5.13 -22.16
CA VAL A 326 -4.99 -3.74 -21.77
C VAL A 326 -4.08 -2.87 -22.60
N LEU A 327 -4.70 -1.92 -23.31
CA LEU A 327 -4.11 -1.04 -24.31
C LEU A 327 -3.35 0.12 -23.65
N ASN A 328 -2.25 -0.13 -22.95
CA ASN A 328 -1.41 0.96 -22.39
C ASN A 328 0.10 0.77 -22.61
N LEU A 329 0.57 -0.47 -22.73
CA LEU A 329 1.96 -0.80 -23.04
C LEU A 329 1.93 -1.71 -24.26
N GLY A 330 2.70 -1.42 -25.30
CA GLY A 330 2.67 -2.21 -26.55
C GLY A 330 2.76 -3.72 -26.27
N GLY A 331 1.85 -4.50 -26.86
CA GLY A 331 1.77 -5.96 -26.73
C GLY A 331 0.48 -6.49 -26.05
N ARG A 332 0.33 -7.81 -25.98
CA ARG A 332 -0.79 -8.56 -25.39
C ARG A 332 -0.65 -8.75 -23.86
N THR A 333 -0.39 -7.68 -23.11
CA THR A 333 -0.42 -7.76 -21.64
C THR A 333 -1.87 -7.78 -21.14
N THR A 334 -2.23 -8.78 -20.35
CA THR A 334 -3.60 -8.98 -19.83
C THR A 334 -3.79 -8.41 -18.42
N THR A 335 -5.03 -8.29 -17.95
CA THR A 335 -5.33 -7.88 -16.56
C THR A 335 -4.67 -8.80 -15.54
N ALA A 336 -4.59 -10.10 -15.83
CA ALA A 336 -3.91 -11.07 -14.97
C ALA A 336 -2.45 -10.67 -14.69
N HIS A 337 -1.74 -10.12 -15.69
CA HIS A 337 -0.35 -9.66 -15.55
C HIS A 337 -0.23 -8.49 -14.58
N TYR A 338 -1.10 -7.49 -14.71
CA TYR A 338 -1.12 -6.33 -13.82
C TYR A 338 -1.52 -6.72 -12.39
N LEU A 339 -2.51 -7.61 -12.26
CA LEU A 339 -2.92 -8.13 -10.97
C LEU A 339 -1.75 -8.85 -10.28
N MET A 340 -1.07 -9.76 -10.97
CA MET A 340 0.07 -10.50 -10.41
C MET A 340 1.25 -9.59 -10.08
N ALA A 341 1.53 -8.58 -10.89
CA ALA A 341 2.52 -7.54 -10.56
C ALA A 341 2.14 -6.81 -9.25
N TYR A 342 0.88 -6.38 -9.12
CA TYR A 342 0.38 -5.71 -7.92
C TYR A 342 0.42 -6.61 -6.67
N LEU A 343 0.11 -7.90 -6.80
CA LEU A 343 0.22 -8.86 -5.69
C LEU A 343 1.68 -8.97 -5.22
N GLY A 344 2.65 -8.99 -6.14
CA GLY A 344 4.08 -8.98 -5.81
C GLY A 344 4.50 -7.73 -5.02
N ARG A 345 3.93 -6.55 -5.33
CA ARG A 345 4.15 -5.29 -4.59
C ARG A 345 3.60 -5.35 -3.17
N SER A 346 2.52 -6.07 -2.98
CA SER A 346 1.76 -6.17 -1.73
C SER A 346 2.33 -7.22 -0.74
N ARG A 347 3.61 -7.61 -0.86
CA ARG A 347 4.28 -8.62 -0.01
C ARG A 347 4.07 -8.41 1.49
N TRP A 348 4.06 -7.16 1.96
CA TRP A 348 3.82 -6.83 3.37
C TRP A 348 2.40 -7.20 3.84
N SER A 349 1.38 -7.03 2.98
CA SER A 349 0.00 -7.37 3.32
C SER A 349 -0.21 -8.87 3.53
N PHE A 350 0.50 -9.71 2.76
CA PHE A 350 0.45 -11.16 2.90
C PHE A 350 1.14 -11.66 4.17
N LYS A 351 2.31 -11.11 4.52
CA LYS A 351 3.04 -11.49 5.73
C LYS A 351 2.27 -11.22 7.02
N LEU A 352 1.30 -10.31 6.99
CA LEU A 352 0.46 -9.94 8.15
C LEU A 352 -0.82 -10.77 8.27
N GLY A 353 -1.05 -11.76 7.40
CA GLY A 353 -2.22 -12.64 7.47
C GLY A 353 -3.54 -11.98 7.06
N ASN A 354 -3.49 -10.84 6.36
CA ASN A 354 -4.66 -10.07 5.93
C ASN A 354 -5.34 -10.64 4.65
N SER A 355 -5.19 -11.94 4.35
CA SER A 355 -5.60 -12.54 3.09
C SER A 355 -6.92 -13.30 3.19
N VAL A 356 -7.82 -13.04 2.23
CA VAL A 356 -8.91 -13.97 1.88
C VAL A 356 -8.36 -14.92 0.79
N PRO A 357 -8.68 -16.22 0.77
CA PRO A 357 -8.29 -17.08 -0.34
C PRO A 357 -8.87 -16.56 -1.67
N LEU A 358 -8.11 -16.68 -2.77
CA LEU A 358 -8.65 -16.47 -4.12
C LEU A 358 -9.57 -17.64 -4.50
N SER A 359 -10.59 -17.38 -5.29
CA SER A 359 -11.45 -18.43 -5.83
C SER A 359 -10.67 -19.29 -6.83
N PRO A 360 -10.99 -20.58 -6.98
CA PRO A 360 -10.33 -21.45 -7.96
C PRO A 360 -10.38 -20.90 -9.40
N LYS A 361 -11.44 -20.16 -9.74
CA LYS A 361 -11.58 -19.49 -11.04
C LYS A 361 -10.51 -18.41 -11.23
N VAL A 362 -10.26 -17.57 -10.23
CA VAL A 362 -9.19 -16.56 -10.32
C VAL A 362 -7.82 -17.22 -10.28
N SER A 363 -7.60 -18.19 -9.37
CA SER A 363 -6.33 -18.89 -9.24
C SER A 363 -5.92 -19.62 -10.52
N SER A 364 -6.86 -20.25 -11.23
CA SER A 364 -6.56 -20.93 -12.50
C SER A 364 -6.08 -19.97 -13.60
N ILE A 365 -6.63 -18.75 -13.68
CA ILE A 365 -6.27 -17.77 -14.73
C ILE A 365 -4.91 -17.12 -14.47
N ILE A 366 -4.62 -16.76 -13.23
CA ILE A 366 -3.36 -16.06 -12.88
C ILE A 366 -2.15 -17.01 -12.83
N PHE A 367 -2.38 -18.32 -12.73
CA PHE A 367 -1.37 -19.38 -12.80
C PHE A 367 -1.58 -20.26 -14.04
N GLU A 368 -2.04 -19.68 -15.13
CA GLU A 368 -2.09 -20.37 -16.43
C GLU A 368 -0.76 -20.19 -17.17
N GLU A 369 -0.14 -21.30 -17.59
CA GLU A 369 1.15 -21.28 -18.31
C GLU A 369 1.04 -20.58 -19.68
N ASP A 370 -0.10 -20.76 -20.37
CA ASP A 370 -0.32 -20.25 -21.72
C ASP A 370 -0.84 -18.80 -21.76
N ASN A 371 -1.14 -18.20 -20.60
CA ASN A 371 -1.46 -16.78 -20.50
C ASN A 371 -0.16 -15.96 -20.57
N VAL A 372 0.33 -15.73 -21.77
CA VAL A 372 1.60 -15.04 -22.03
C VAL A 372 1.41 -13.71 -22.75
N ASP A 373 2.27 -12.73 -22.43
CA ASP A 373 2.41 -11.51 -23.21
C ASP A 373 3.29 -11.70 -24.46
N ASP A 374 3.50 -10.63 -25.23
CA ASP A 374 4.32 -10.68 -26.46
C ASP A 374 5.83 -10.55 -26.21
N CYS A 375 6.29 -10.62 -24.95
CA CYS A 375 7.72 -10.55 -24.66
C CYS A 375 8.47 -11.73 -25.26
N ARG A 376 9.74 -11.51 -25.62
CA ARG A 376 10.66 -12.59 -25.98
C ARG A 376 11.94 -12.41 -25.18
N CYS A 377 12.00 -13.10 -24.04
CA CYS A 377 13.16 -13.08 -23.17
C CYS A 377 13.50 -14.51 -22.77
N GLN A 378 14.78 -14.80 -22.64
CA GLN A 378 15.23 -16.14 -22.23
C GLN A 378 14.76 -16.49 -20.82
N CYS A 379 14.42 -15.52 -19.96
CA CYS A 379 13.81 -15.84 -18.67
C CYS A 379 12.39 -16.48 -18.80
N SER A 380 11.67 -16.22 -19.90
CA SER A 380 10.37 -16.80 -20.22
C SER A 380 10.18 -16.91 -21.76
N PRO A 381 10.68 -17.98 -22.39
CA PRO A 381 10.82 -18.04 -23.86
C PRO A 381 9.51 -17.95 -24.66
N LYS A 382 8.40 -18.40 -24.07
CA LYS A 382 7.05 -18.34 -24.69
C LYS A 382 6.40 -16.95 -24.58
N GLY A 383 6.98 -16.03 -23.82
CA GLY A 383 6.34 -14.79 -23.36
C GLY A 383 6.25 -14.76 -21.83
N CYS A 384 6.23 -13.57 -21.23
CA CYS A 384 6.09 -13.47 -19.77
C CYS A 384 4.67 -13.87 -19.39
N THR A 385 4.54 -14.74 -18.39
CA THR A 385 3.27 -15.06 -17.75
C THR A 385 2.94 -14.06 -16.64
N PRO A 386 1.70 -14.04 -16.10
CA PRO A 386 1.39 -13.32 -14.88
C PRO A 386 2.33 -13.68 -13.72
N LEU A 387 2.66 -14.97 -13.55
CA LEU A 387 3.67 -15.42 -12.58
C LEU A 387 5.04 -14.76 -12.83
N THR A 388 5.47 -14.64 -14.08
CA THR A 388 6.74 -13.98 -14.41
C THR A 388 6.75 -12.51 -13.97
N LYS A 389 5.63 -11.79 -14.15
CA LYS A 389 5.51 -10.40 -13.68
C LYS A 389 5.51 -10.30 -12.16
N PHE A 390 4.87 -11.23 -11.46
CA PHE A 390 4.97 -11.33 -10.00
C PHE A 390 6.41 -11.53 -9.54
N LEU A 391 7.13 -12.48 -10.15
CA LEU A 391 8.53 -12.79 -9.82
C LEU A 391 9.45 -11.58 -10.07
N ALA A 392 9.27 -10.88 -11.18
CA ALA A 392 10.01 -9.65 -11.47
C ALA A 392 9.79 -8.59 -10.38
N VAL A 393 8.54 -8.43 -9.92
CA VAL A 393 8.18 -7.42 -8.91
C VAL A 393 8.67 -7.77 -7.50
N ILE A 394 8.77 -9.03 -7.09
CA ILE A 394 9.31 -9.35 -5.76
C ILE A 394 10.85 -9.20 -5.73
N ASN A 395 11.49 -9.28 -6.90
CA ASN A 395 12.94 -9.20 -7.08
C ASN A 395 13.49 -7.78 -7.25
N ARG A 396 12.82 -6.73 -6.74
CA ARG A 396 12.96 -5.26 -7.00
C ARG A 396 14.35 -4.59 -7.02
N LYS A 397 15.47 -5.28 -6.94
CA LYS A 397 16.75 -4.68 -7.29
C LYS A 397 17.48 -5.63 -8.22
N GLN A 398 17.60 -5.29 -9.49
CA GLN A 398 18.51 -6.05 -10.37
C GLN A 398 19.98 -5.87 -9.93
N ALA A 399 20.28 -4.90 -9.06
CA ALA A 399 21.64 -4.59 -8.58
C ALA A 399 22.07 -5.29 -7.27
N TRP A 400 21.43 -6.38 -6.79
CA TRP A 400 21.86 -6.98 -5.51
C TRP A 400 23.21 -7.69 -5.60
N VAL A 401 23.50 -8.41 -6.69
CA VAL A 401 24.76 -9.20 -6.78
C VAL A 401 25.96 -8.28 -6.72
N LEU A 402 25.98 -7.24 -7.56
CA LEU A 402 27.02 -6.20 -7.58
C LEU A 402 27.13 -5.40 -6.26
N LYS A 403 26.04 -5.26 -5.50
CA LYS A 403 26.00 -4.40 -4.31
C LYS A 403 26.17 -5.13 -2.97
N PHE A 404 25.75 -6.39 -2.89
CA PHE A 404 25.63 -7.15 -1.64
C PHE A 404 26.33 -8.52 -1.70
N GLY A 405 26.82 -8.93 -2.88
CA GLY A 405 27.44 -10.23 -3.12
C GLY A 405 26.43 -11.36 -3.33
N ILE A 406 26.92 -12.48 -3.87
CA ILE A 406 26.09 -13.63 -4.26
C ILE A 406 25.32 -14.22 -3.08
N SER A 407 25.96 -14.39 -1.92
CA SER A 407 25.39 -15.10 -0.78
C SER A 407 24.18 -14.36 -0.18
N GLN A 408 24.29 -13.03 -0.05
CA GLN A 408 23.17 -12.20 0.40
C GLN A 408 22.02 -12.20 -0.62
N THR A 409 22.36 -12.23 -1.91
CA THR A 409 21.36 -12.31 -2.99
C THR A 409 20.61 -13.64 -2.95
N ILE A 410 21.31 -14.77 -2.84
CA ILE A 410 20.72 -16.11 -2.70
C ILE A 410 19.83 -16.18 -1.45
N SER A 411 20.28 -15.65 -0.31
CA SER A 411 19.45 -15.56 0.90
C SER A 411 18.16 -14.78 0.68
N SER A 412 18.20 -13.68 -0.07
CA SER A 412 17.00 -12.92 -0.44
C SER A 412 16.09 -13.71 -1.37
N VAL A 413 16.64 -14.42 -2.34
CA VAL A 413 15.89 -15.27 -3.27
C VAL A 413 15.19 -16.42 -2.53
N LEU A 414 15.84 -17.05 -1.54
CA LEU A 414 15.19 -18.08 -0.72
C LEU A 414 13.97 -17.52 0.03
N LYS A 415 14.03 -16.28 0.54
CA LYS A 415 12.86 -15.58 1.11
C LYS A 415 11.78 -15.22 0.09
N HIS A 416 12.10 -15.23 -1.20
CA HIS A 416 11.15 -15.03 -2.29
C HIS A 416 10.48 -16.35 -2.68
N PHE A 417 11.23 -17.46 -2.69
CA PHE A 417 10.67 -18.81 -2.80
C PHE A 417 9.67 -19.11 -1.67
N GLU A 418 10.03 -18.83 -0.42
CA GLU A 418 9.13 -18.96 0.74
C GLU A 418 7.81 -18.21 0.50
N TYR A 419 7.91 -16.97 0.02
CA TYR A 419 6.73 -16.14 -0.20
C TYR A 419 5.87 -16.60 -1.38
N LEU A 420 6.47 -17.08 -2.46
CA LEU A 420 5.73 -17.71 -3.55
C LEU A 420 4.97 -18.93 -3.02
N TYR A 421 5.63 -19.77 -2.22
CA TYR A 421 5.02 -20.96 -1.63
C TYR A 421 3.85 -20.62 -0.70
N ASP A 422 4.03 -19.62 0.17
CA ASP A 422 2.97 -19.11 1.04
C ASP A 422 1.77 -18.59 0.22
N LEU A 423 2.03 -17.83 -0.85
CA LEU A 423 1.00 -17.34 -1.77
C LEU A 423 0.22 -18.51 -2.41
N LEU A 424 0.92 -19.54 -2.90
CA LEU A 424 0.29 -20.72 -3.51
C LEU A 424 -0.59 -21.47 -2.51
N GLY A 425 -0.14 -21.58 -1.25
CA GLY A 425 -0.96 -22.10 -0.15
C GLY A 425 -2.21 -21.26 0.09
N HIS A 426 -2.07 -19.92 0.13
CA HIS A 426 -3.20 -19.01 0.34
C HIS A 426 -4.24 -19.02 -0.78
N VAL A 427 -3.82 -19.22 -2.03
CA VAL A 427 -4.73 -19.23 -3.18
C VAL A 427 -5.35 -20.60 -3.44
N GLY A 428 -5.13 -21.56 -2.54
CA GLY A 428 -5.65 -22.92 -2.62
C GLY A 428 -5.11 -23.70 -3.82
N TYR A 429 -3.93 -23.31 -4.32
CA TYR A 429 -3.35 -23.91 -5.51
C TYR A 429 -2.79 -25.29 -5.20
N ASN A 430 -3.08 -26.27 -6.05
CA ASN A 430 -2.63 -27.63 -5.83
C ASN A 430 -1.20 -27.82 -6.35
N LEU A 431 -0.24 -27.59 -5.46
CA LEU A 431 1.20 -27.79 -5.70
C LEU A 431 1.56 -29.20 -6.20
N ALA A 432 0.73 -30.22 -5.94
CA ALA A 432 1.00 -31.59 -6.35
C ALA A 432 0.65 -31.89 -7.82
N LYS A 433 0.01 -30.95 -8.54
CA LYS A 433 -0.49 -31.19 -9.91
C LYS A 433 0.26 -30.41 -11.01
N GLU A 434 0.99 -29.36 -10.66
CA GLU A 434 1.44 -28.35 -11.64
C GLU A 434 2.92 -28.00 -11.46
N HIS A 435 3.81 -28.82 -12.02
CA HIS A 435 5.27 -28.68 -11.92
C HIS A 435 5.84 -27.47 -12.68
N TRP A 436 5.07 -26.83 -13.54
CA TRP A 436 5.55 -25.73 -14.37
C TRP A 436 5.88 -24.48 -13.54
N ILE A 437 5.20 -24.24 -12.41
CA ILE A 437 5.49 -23.12 -11.51
C ILE A 437 6.89 -23.22 -10.93
N ASP A 438 7.26 -24.42 -10.47
CA ASP A 438 8.60 -24.70 -9.94
C ASP A 438 9.65 -24.42 -11.01
N SER A 439 9.42 -24.91 -12.24
CA SER A 439 10.31 -24.68 -13.37
C SER A 439 10.43 -23.18 -13.70
N ALA A 440 9.31 -22.46 -13.76
CA ALA A 440 9.29 -21.02 -14.05
C ALA A 440 10.00 -20.21 -12.96
N ALA A 441 9.77 -20.52 -11.68
CA ALA A 441 10.42 -19.87 -10.55
C ALA A 441 11.93 -20.12 -10.56
N VAL A 442 12.36 -21.38 -10.65
CA VAL A 442 13.78 -21.74 -10.69
C VAL A 442 14.47 -21.08 -11.89
N ARG A 443 13.85 -21.11 -13.07
CA ARG A 443 14.36 -20.44 -14.26
C ARG A 443 14.53 -18.94 -14.05
N HIS A 444 13.51 -18.26 -13.53
CA HIS A 444 13.56 -16.82 -13.30
C HIS A 444 14.63 -16.42 -12.27
N PHE A 445 14.73 -17.14 -11.15
CA PHE A 445 15.72 -16.83 -10.13
C PHE A 445 17.13 -17.20 -10.55
N THR A 446 17.33 -18.29 -11.28
CA THR A 446 18.65 -18.64 -11.86
C THR A 446 19.10 -17.56 -12.84
N PHE A 447 18.17 -17.05 -13.68
CA PHE A 447 18.44 -15.96 -14.62
C PHE A 447 18.91 -14.69 -13.90
N LEU A 448 18.25 -14.35 -12.78
CA LEU A 448 18.61 -13.22 -11.94
C LEU A 448 20.00 -13.39 -11.30
N ILE A 449 20.30 -14.58 -10.76
CA ILE A 449 21.56 -14.84 -10.06
C ILE A 449 22.76 -14.80 -11.02
N LEU A 450 22.57 -15.22 -12.28
CA LEU A 450 23.60 -15.13 -13.33
C LEU A 450 23.76 -13.72 -13.92
N ASP A 451 23.06 -12.72 -13.38
CA ASP A 451 23.11 -11.33 -13.81
C ASP A 451 22.86 -11.18 -15.33
N LEU A 452 21.89 -11.95 -15.84
CA LEU A 452 21.46 -11.89 -17.23
C LEU A 452 20.48 -10.74 -17.44
N ARG A 453 20.58 -10.06 -18.58
CA ARG A 453 19.74 -8.88 -18.85
C ARG A 453 18.35 -9.27 -19.33
N HIS A 454 17.33 -8.73 -18.67
CA HIS A 454 15.95 -8.94 -19.07
C HIS A 454 15.61 -8.08 -20.31
N THR A 455 14.98 -8.71 -21.29
CA THR A 455 14.38 -8.06 -22.47
C THR A 455 12.85 -8.00 -22.40
N CYS A 456 12.30 -8.34 -21.23
CA CYS A 456 10.87 -8.31 -20.91
C CYS A 456 10.33 -6.87 -20.84
N CYS A 457 9.05 -6.69 -21.15
CA CYS A 457 8.36 -5.44 -20.88
C CYS A 457 8.23 -5.19 -19.37
N CYS A 458 8.32 -3.92 -18.99
CA CYS A 458 8.17 -3.45 -17.63
C CYS A 458 6.79 -2.84 -17.43
N ILE A 459 6.01 -3.35 -16.49
CA ILE A 459 4.68 -2.81 -16.14
C ILE A 459 4.82 -1.60 -15.16
N GLY A 460 6.05 -1.20 -14.85
CA GLY A 460 6.42 -0.13 -13.92
C GLY A 460 6.63 -0.68 -12.52
N ASP A 461 7.89 -0.93 -12.09
CA ASP A 461 8.11 -1.28 -10.68
C ASP A 461 9.55 -1.23 -10.11
N THR A 462 10.47 -0.51 -10.75
CA THR A 462 11.88 -0.53 -10.35
C THR A 462 12.41 0.88 -10.28
N ILE A 463 12.47 1.45 -9.07
CA ILE A 463 13.33 2.61 -8.70
C ILE A 463 13.47 3.62 -9.86
N GLY A 464 12.35 4.21 -10.27
CA GLY A 464 12.35 5.26 -11.28
C GLY A 464 12.43 4.87 -12.75
N GLN A 465 12.35 3.58 -13.10
CA GLN A 465 12.08 3.14 -14.48
C GLN A 465 10.59 3.28 -14.79
N GLU A 466 10.30 3.99 -15.88
CA GLU A 466 8.95 4.10 -16.44
C GLU A 466 8.52 2.76 -17.05
N ALA A 467 7.22 2.52 -17.09
CA ALA A 467 6.69 1.35 -17.77
C ALA A 467 7.13 1.35 -19.25
N SER A 468 7.62 0.21 -19.73
CA SER A 468 8.24 0.08 -21.05
C SER A 468 7.71 -1.16 -21.77
N GLY A 469 7.54 -1.04 -23.08
CA GLY A 469 7.19 -2.16 -23.95
C GLY A 469 8.34 -3.15 -24.14
N PRO A 470 8.13 -4.25 -24.89
CA PRO A 470 9.21 -5.15 -25.27
C PRO A 470 10.26 -4.42 -26.12
N LEU A 471 11.53 -4.81 -25.96
CA LEU A 471 12.63 -4.28 -26.77
C LEU A 471 12.46 -4.63 -28.26
N SER A 472 13.12 -3.84 -29.13
CA SER A 472 13.14 -4.14 -30.55
C SER A 472 13.85 -5.48 -30.81
N THR A 473 13.60 -6.08 -31.98
CA THR A 473 14.27 -7.34 -32.33
C THR A 473 15.78 -7.18 -32.46
N GLY A 474 16.26 -5.99 -32.88
CA GLY A 474 17.68 -5.67 -32.98
C GLY A 474 18.34 -5.62 -31.61
N ASP A 475 17.83 -4.78 -30.71
CA ASP A 475 18.39 -4.61 -29.36
C ASP A 475 18.38 -5.92 -28.58
N ARG A 476 17.32 -6.73 -28.75
CA ARG A 476 17.25 -8.07 -28.14
C ARG A 476 18.37 -8.98 -28.65
N HIS A 477 18.62 -8.98 -29.97
CA HIS A 477 19.68 -9.81 -30.54
C HIS A 477 21.07 -9.40 -30.06
N GLU A 478 21.31 -8.09 -29.94
CA GLU A 478 22.57 -7.55 -29.41
C GLU A 478 22.80 -8.00 -27.95
N ILE A 479 21.78 -7.88 -27.10
CA ILE A 479 21.85 -8.37 -25.71
C ILE A 479 22.08 -9.89 -25.66
N GLU A 480 21.37 -10.67 -26.48
CA GLU A 480 21.51 -12.13 -26.53
C GLU A 480 22.90 -12.57 -27.02
N GLU A 481 23.51 -11.82 -27.95
CA GLU A 481 24.87 -12.06 -28.44
C GLU A 481 25.90 -11.77 -27.35
N GLU A 482 25.78 -10.63 -26.68
CA GLU A 482 26.65 -10.23 -25.56
C GLU A 482 26.55 -11.20 -24.36
N ASP A 483 25.34 -11.69 -24.04
CA ASP A 483 25.10 -12.60 -22.92
C ASP A 483 25.26 -14.10 -23.30
N SER A 484 25.64 -14.41 -24.55
CA SER A 484 25.61 -15.77 -25.13
C SER A 484 26.27 -16.85 -24.27
N SER A 485 27.46 -16.60 -23.73
CA SER A 485 28.19 -17.57 -22.88
C SER A 485 27.46 -17.86 -21.56
N ARG A 486 26.90 -16.83 -20.93
CA ARG A 486 26.10 -16.96 -19.69
C ARG A 486 24.76 -17.63 -19.98
N LEU A 487 24.16 -17.36 -21.13
CA LEU A 487 22.92 -18.01 -21.57
C LEU A 487 23.10 -19.51 -21.79
N GLU A 488 24.23 -19.95 -22.36
CA GLU A 488 24.52 -21.37 -22.50
C GLU A 488 24.63 -22.05 -21.13
N GLN A 489 25.39 -21.47 -20.20
CA GLN A 489 25.51 -21.97 -18.84
C GLN A 489 24.14 -22.00 -18.12
N PHE A 490 23.33 -20.96 -18.31
CA PHE A 490 21.98 -20.86 -17.77
C PHE A 490 21.08 -22.00 -18.25
N GLU A 491 21.03 -22.30 -19.55
CA GLU A 491 20.20 -23.40 -20.06
C GLU A 491 20.66 -24.77 -19.56
N GLN A 492 21.97 -24.98 -19.44
CA GLN A 492 22.52 -26.20 -18.84
C GLN A 492 22.06 -26.36 -17.39
N LEU A 493 22.14 -25.29 -16.59
CA LEU A 493 21.70 -25.28 -15.20
C LEU A 493 20.19 -25.50 -15.08
N VAL A 494 19.36 -24.81 -15.87
CA VAL A 494 17.90 -25.00 -15.84
C VAL A 494 17.52 -26.43 -16.20
N THR A 495 18.21 -27.02 -17.18
CA THR A 495 17.99 -28.43 -17.55
C THR A 495 18.41 -29.38 -16.42
N GLU A 496 19.54 -29.12 -15.75
CA GLU A 496 19.99 -29.87 -14.58
C GLU A 496 18.99 -29.78 -13.43
N PHE A 497 18.57 -28.57 -13.07
CA PHE A 497 17.58 -28.33 -12.03
C PHE A 497 16.24 -29.00 -12.31
N GLY A 498 15.79 -29.00 -13.57
CA GLY A 498 14.57 -29.70 -13.97
C GLY A 498 14.65 -31.22 -13.73
N ARG A 499 15.82 -31.84 -13.93
CA ARG A 499 16.04 -33.27 -13.63
C ARG A 499 16.07 -33.55 -12.13
N GLU A 500 16.75 -32.71 -11.37
CA GLU A 500 16.95 -32.92 -9.93
C GLU A 500 15.73 -32.54 -9.08
N ARG A 501 14.84 -31.67 -9.58
CA ARG A 501 13.65 -31.22 -8.84
C ARG A 501 12.81 -32.38 -8.29
N GLY A 502 12.67 -33.48 -9.03
CA GLY A 502 11.88 -34.64 -8.62
C GLY A 502 12.42 -35.40 -7.41
N ASN A 503 13.67 -35.18 -7.02
CA ASN A 503 14.31 -35.84 -5.88
C ASN A 503 13.96 -35.20 -4.53
N TYR A 504 13.23 -34.08 -4.53
CA TYR A 504 12.91 -33.29 -3.35
C TYR A 504 11.40 -33.22 -3.11
N ALA A 505 10.99 -33.22 -1.84
CA ALA A 505 9.59 -33.20 -1.45
C ALA A 505 8.82 -31.97 -1.97
N ASP A 506 9.47 -30.80 -1.93
CA ASP A 506 8.88 -29.52 -2.32
C ASP A 506 9.94 -28.56 -2.88
N LEU A 507 9.46 -27.48 -3.50
CA LEU A 507 10.31 -26.46 -4.13
C LEU A 507 11.25 -25.77 -3.14
N LEU A 508 10.83 -25.55 -1.90
CA LEU A 508 11.61 -24.84 -0.90
C LEU A 508 12.77 -25.70 -0.40
N SER A 509 12.51 -26.99 -0.15
CA SER A 509 13.53 -27.98 0.19
C SER A 509 14.57 -28.10 -0.94
N PHE A 510 14.12 -28.23 -2.19
CA PHE A 510 15.00 -28.19 -3.37
C PHE A 510 15.84 -26.89 -3.44
N ALA A 511 15.19 -25.74 -3.24
CA ALA A 511 15.83 -24.45 -3.35
C ALA A 511 16.96 -24.28 -2.32
N ARG A 512 16.75 -24.74 -1.09
CA ARG A 512 17.73 -24.63 0.01
C ARG A 512 18.85 -25.67 -0.09
N GLU A 513 18.50 -26.92 -0.38
CA GLU A 513 19.44 -28.04 -0.27
C GLU A 513 20.25 -28.27 -1.54
N TYR A 514 19.75 -27.84 -2.70
CA TYR A 514 20.40 -28.10 -3.99
C TYR A 514 20.69 -26.83 -4.79
N TRP A 515 19.65 -26.06 -5.12
CA TRP A 515 19.78 -24.91 -6.00
C TRP A 515 20.72 -23.85 -5.42
N ALA A 516 20.54 -23.44 -4.16
CA ALA A 516 21.36 -22.41 -3.53
C ALA A 516 22.85 -22.81 -3.44
N PRO A 517 23.24 -23.98 -2.89
CA PRO A 517 24.64 -24.42 -2.89
C PRO A 517 25.25 -24.53 -4.28
N LYS A 518 24.47 -24.98 -5.28
CA LYS A 518 24.93 -25.08 -6.67
C LYS A 518 25.20 -23.69 -7.25
N MET A 519 24.31 -22.73 -7.04
CA MET A 519 24.50 -21.37 -7.53
C MET A 519 25.70 -20.68 -6.87
N GLU A 520 25.95 -20.90 -5.58
CA GLU A 520 27.18 -20.42 -4.92
C GLU A 520 28.44 -21.06 -5.52
N ALA A 521 28.38 -22.35 -5.89
CA ALA A 521 29.51 -23.02 -6.54
C ALA A 521 29.77 -22.50 -7.95
N VAL A 522 28.71 -22.21 -8.71
CA VAL A 522 28.79 -21.58 -10.05
C VAL A 522 29.45 -20.21 -9.95
N ASP A 523 29.01 -19.38 -9.00
CA ASP A 523 29.56 -18.04 -8.78
C ASP A 523 31.05 -18.08 -8.41
N ARG A 524 31.46 -18.96 -7.49
CA ARG A 524 32.90 -19.19 -7.19
C ARG A 524 33.69 -19.64 -8.43
N GLY A 525 33.07 -20.41 -9.32
CA GLY A 525 33.66 -20.82 -10.59
C GLY A 525 33.87 -19.65 -11.54
N ILE A 526 32.95 -18.67 -11.54
CA ILE A 526 33.06 -17.44 -12.32
C ILE A 526 34.12 -16.51 -11.73
N GLU A 527 34.13 -16.29 -10.41
CA GLU A 527 35.11 -15.43 -9.73
C GLU A 527 36.55 -15.96 -9.83
N SER A 528 36.72 -17.29 -9.84
CA SER A 528 38.04 -17.92 -9.99
C SER A 528 38.58 -17.91 -11.42
N TYR A 529 37.82 -17.38 -12.39
CA TYR A 529 38.26 -17.26 -13.77
C TYR A 529 39.35 -16.20 -13.91
N VAL A 530 40.57 -16.65 -14.19
CA VAL A 530 41.70 -15.78 -14.51
C VAL A 530 41.83 -15.72 -16.03
N LEU A 531 41.81 -14.51 -16.60
CA LEU A 531 42.10 -14.30 -18.02
C LEU A 531 43.46 -14.90 -18.36
N THR A 532 43.51 -15.70 -19.42
CA THR A 532 44.81 -16.16 -19.95
C THR A 532 45.57 -14.95 -20.50
N GLU A 533 46.90 -15.02 -20.49
CA GLU A 533 47.76 -13.97 -21.03
C GLU A 533 47.38 -13.58 -22.47
N THR A 534 47.01 -14.57 -23.28
CA THR A 534 46.55 -14.37 -24.66
C THR A 534 45.23 -13.61 -24.75
N GLN A 535 44.29 -13.88 -23.85
CA GLN A 535 43.01 -13.16 -23.79
C GLN A 535 43.21 -11.73 -23.29
N ARG A 536 44.11 -11.53 -22.32
CA ARG A 536 44.48 -10.21 -21.81
C ARG A 536 45.08 -9.34 -22.92
N GLN A 537 46.05 -9.88 -23.65
CA GLN A 537 46.68 -9.21 -24.80
C GLN A 537 45.68 -8.93 -25.92
N SER A 538 44.74 -9.84 -26.17
CA SER A 538 43.67 -9.63 -27.16
C SER A 538 42.71 -8.52 -26.75
N ALA A 539 42.36 -8.43 -25.46
CA ALA A 539 41.53 -7.36 -24.92
C ALA A 539 42.25 -6.00 -24.99
N GLU A 540 43.54 -5.96 -24.67
CA GLU A 540 44.36 -4.74 -24.82
C GLU A 540 44.46 -4.30 -26.28
N ALA A 541 44.62 -5.24 -27.22
CA ALA A 541 44.63 -4.96 -28.66
C ALA A 541 43.26 -4.45 -29.17
N ALA A 542 42.16 -4.83 -28.51
CA ALA A 542 40.83 -4.29 -28.77
C ALA A 542 40.58 -2.92 -28.09
N GLY A 543 41.57 -2.37 -27.39
CA GLY A 543 41.51 -1.05 -26.76
C GLY A 543 41.03 -1.05 -25.31
N VAL A 544 40.93 -2.21 -24.65
CA VAL A 544 40.60 -2.30 -23.22
C VAL A 544 41.81 -1.84 -22.41
N ALA A 545 41.68 -0.72 -21.70
CA ALA A 545 42.69 -0.23 -20.76
C ALA A 545 42.39 -0.77 -19.35
N TRP A 546 43.37 -1.44 -18.73
CA TRP A 546 43.23 -1.92 -17.36
C TRP A 546 43.57 -0.79 -16.39
N GLU A 547 42.59 -0.34 -15.60
CA GLU A 547 42.85 0.58 -14.49
C GLU A 547 43.57 -0.18 -13.36
N CYS A 548 44.90 -0.07 -13.31
CA CYS A 548 45.68 -0.59 -12.21
C CYS A 548 45.52 0.32 -10.98
N TYR A 549 44.67 -0.06 -10.03
CA TYR A 549 44.71 0.49 -8.68
C TYR A 549 45.88 -0.14 -7.89
N GLY A 550 47.03 0.53 -7.87
CA GLY A 550 48.16 0.19 -7.00
C GLY A 550 49.50 0.74 -7.51
N PRO A 551 50.40 1.22 -6.62
CA PRO A 551 51.61 1.94 -7.03
C PRO A 551 52.58 1.00 -7.73
N GLN A 552 52.91 1.31 -8.99
CA GLN A 552 53.99 0.63 -9.70
C GLN A 552 55.33 1.09 -9.11
N LEU A 553 56.09 0.15 -8.52
CA LEU A 553 57.50 0.37 -8.21
C LEU A 553 58.30 0.40 -9.52
N PRO A 554 59.16 1.40 -9.77
CA PRO A 554 59.95 1.43 -11.00
C PRO A 554 61.06 0.36 -10.99
N PRO A 555 61.52 -0.11 -12.17
CA PRO A 555 62.60 -1.08 -12.27
C PRO A 555 63.95 -0.43 -11.91
N CYS A 556 64.79 -1.19 -11.21
CA CYS A 556 66.14 -0.82 -10.83
C CYS A 556 67.04 -0.68 -12.08
N GLY A 557 67.64 0.50 -12.28
CA GLY A 557 68.59 0.78 -13.34
C GLY A 557 69.23 2.17 -13.19
N ASP A 558 70.52 2.19 -12.93
CA ASP A 558 71.33 3.32 -12.49
C ASP A 558 71.36 4.53 -13.45
N SER A 559 71.01 5.72 -12.95
CA SER A 559 71.86 6.92 -13.08
C SER A 559 71.38 8.01 -12.13
N ILE A 560 72.23 8.34 -11.16
CA ILE A 560 72.08 9.45 -10.23
C ILE A 560 72.20 10.77 -10.99
N THR A 561 71.16 11.60 -10.96
CA THR A 561 71.31 13.06 -10.93
C THR A 561 70.36 13.61 -9.89
N VAL A 562 70.94 14.34 -8.95
CA VAL A 562 70.30 14.94 -7.78
C VAL A 562 69.65 16.24 -8.22
N GLU A 563 68.33 16.33 -8.12
CA GLU A 563 67.62 17.59 -7.85
C GLU A 563 66.66 17.37 -6.69
N THR A 564 66.64 18.37 -5.83
CA THR A 564 66.29 18.32 -4.42
C THR A 564 64.77 18.49 -4.21
N GLU A 565 64.21 17.63 -3.37
CA GLU A 565 63.02 17.83 -2.51
C GLU A 565 61.72 18.35 -3.15
N ALA A 566 60.85 17.42 -3.55
CA ALA A 566 59.43 17.67 -3.77
C ALA A 566 58.65 17.39 -2.47
N GLU A 567 57.92 18.40 -1.99
CA GLU A 567 56.98 18.31 -0.88
C GLU A 567 55.86 17.29 -1.18
N GLU A 568 55.68 16.40 -0.21
CA GLU A 568 54.66 15.37 -0.14
C GLU A 568 53.27 16.04 0.02
N VAL A 569 52.47 16.09 -1.06
CA VAL A 569 51.07 16.53 -0.97
C VAL A 569 50.24 15.42 -0.33
N VAL A 570 50.28 15.38 1.00
CA VAL A 570 49.38 14.58 1.84
C VAL A 570 47.95 15.05 1.59
N SER A 571 47.12 14.18 1.02
CA SER A 571 45.69 14.39 0.76
C SER A 571 44.99 14.92 2.01
N GLU A 572 44.16 15.96 1.84
CA GLU A 572 43.34 16.55 2.92
C GLU A 572 42.51 15.51 3.69
N LEU A 573 42.17 14.39 3.04
CA LEU A 573 41.48 13.26 3.67
C LEU A 573 42.34 12.56 4.74
N GLU A 574 43.64 12.41 4.51
CA GLU A 574 44.57 11.82 5.49
C GLU A 574 44.80 12.73 6.69
N LYS A 575 44.73 14.06 6.50
CA LYS A 575 44.79 15.02 7.62
C LYS A 575 43.53 14.93 8.49
N VAL A 576 42.36 14.74 7.88
CA VAL A 576 41.10 14.55 8.61
C VAL A 576 41.10 13.22 9.37
N LEU A 577 41.59 12.15 8.74
CA LEU A 577 41.69 10.83 9.39
C LEU A 577 42.67 10.84 10.58
N ARG A 578 43.82 11.51 10.46
CA ARG A 578 44.76 11.68 11.59
C ARG A 578 44.16 12.50 12.73
N LYS A 579 43.40 13.57 12.43
CA LYS A 579 42.69 14.34 13.47
C LYS A 579 41.62 13.52 14.20
N LEU A 580 40.93 12.61 13.50
CA LEU A 580 39.95 11.72 14.12
C LEU A 580 40.62 10.69 15.03
N ASP A 581 41.80 10.19 14.65
CA ASP A 581 42.58 9.24 15.44
C ASP A 581 43.19 9.90 16.69
N GLU A 582 43.64 11.15 16.60
CA GLU A 582 44.07 11.97 17.75
C GLU A 582 42.91 12.25 18.73
N ILE A 583 41.69 12.49 18.24
CA ILE A 583 40.50 12.66 19.09
C ILE A 583 40.09 11.35 19.76
N ALA A 584 40.24 10.20 19.08
CA ALA A 584 39.87 8.89 19.62
C ALA A 584 40.85 8.38 20.68
N THR A 585 42.09 8.88 20.66
CA THR A 585 43.18 8.42 21.53
C THR A 585 43.51 9.37 22.67
N ASP A 586 42.77 10.49 22.84
CA ASP A 586 42.98 11.46 23.92
C ASP A 586 42.78 10.83 25.32
N PRO A 587 43.86 10.66 26.12
CA PRO A 587 43.80 10.05 27.44
C PRO A 587 43.20 10.96 28.53
N ALA A 588 42.76 12.18 28.19
CA ALA A 588 42.15 13.13 29.13
C ALA A 588 40.61 13.18 29.08
N ARG A 589 39.94 12.23 28.41
CA ARG A 589 38.47 12.20 28.38
C ARG A 589 37.92 11.81 29.77
N PRO A 590 37.08 12.65 30.42
CA PRO A 590 36.42 12.25 31.66
C PRO A 590 35.37 11.17 31.37
N ASP A 591 35.37 10.10 32.17
CA ASP A 591 34.40 9.02 32.10
C ASP A 591 32.98 9.57 32.36
N LEU A 592 32.09 9.37 31.39
CA LEU A 592 30.65 9.63 31.53
C LEU A 592 30.03 8.47 32.33
N VAL A 593 29.67 8.76 33.58
CA VAL A 593 28.63 8.04 34.35
C VAL A 593 27.26 8.33 33.76
#